data_AF-A0A953AV15-F1
#
_entry.id   AF-A0A953AV15-F1
#
_cell.length_a   1.000
_cell.length_b   1.000
_cell.length_c   1.000
_cell.angle_alpha   90.00
_cell.angle_beta   90.00
_cell.angle_gamma   90.00
#
_symmetry.space_group_name_H-M   'P 1'
#
loop_
_entity.id
_entity.type
_entity.pdbx_description
1 polymer ?
#
loop_
_entity_poly.entity_id
_entity_poly.type
_entity_poly.pdbx_seq_one_letter_code
_entity_poly.pdbx_strand_id
1 'polypeptide(L)'
;MRRSGVTMAALAATLVCACGGPNDALPGGERPGLTDPGALNQPGTAGSLCPLTTGSTWTYRITDDVAGTFEKTVSVLGPRAVPGAPGVSAVAVENVEPSLSELSFEIVDDEGLVFRIREEDARGGTLARVTRFTPPVVKSLAVPKPAGWQNAGTTTEVEESPSGAVLDTKEKTFVWTVVATDETVTVPAGTFPHALHLRRTRTDKQDYVRDYWLVAGIGKVREDGERLEELVRFEIQP
;
A
#
# COMPACT_ATOMS: atom_id res chain seq x y z
N MET A 1 8.82 3.62 -63.32
CA MET A 1 7.84 4.37 -62.51
C MET A 1 7.88 3.83 -61.08
N ARG A 2 8.21 4.69 -60.10
CA ARG A 2 8.26 4.38 -58.67
C ARG A 2 6.84 4.37 -58.09
N ARG A 3 6.49 3.38 -57.25
CA ARG A 3 5.47 3.54 -56.22
C ARG A 3 5.86 2.72 -54.99
N SER A 4 6.27 3.44 -53.94
CA SER A 4 6.38 2.97 -52.57
C SER A 4 4.98 2.77 -51.99
N GLY A 5 4.73 1.62 -51.37
CA GLY A 5 3.53 1.37 -50.56
C GLY A 5 3.93 1.23 -49.10
N VAL A 6 3.55 2.23 -48.29
CA VAL A 6 3.54 2.16 -46.83
C VAL A 6 2.28 1.41 -46.42
N THR A 7 2.36 0.48 -45.47
CA THR A 7 1.16 -0.07 -44.84
C THR A 7 1.35 -0.12 -43.33
N MET A 8 0.50 0.69 -42.67
CA MET A 8 0.28 0.85 -41.24
C MET A 8 -0.11 -0.48 -40.58
N ALA A 9 0.51 -0.79 -39.44
CA ALA A 9 0.02 -1.81 -38.52
C ALA A 9 -1.05 -1.18 -37.60
N ALA A 10 -2.27 -1.73 -37.63
CA ALA A 10 -3.35 -1.38 -36.72
C ALA A 10 -3.22 -2.19 -35.42
N LEU A 11 -3.13 -1.50 -34.28
CA LEU A 11 -3.18 -2.09 -32.95
C LEU A 11 -4.66 -2.23 -32.57
N ALA A 12 -5.16 -3.47 -32.46
CA ALA A 12 -6.50 -3.75 -32.00
C ALA A 12 -6.53 -3.74 -30.46
N ALA A 13 -7.24 -2.77 -29.89
CA ALA A 13 -7.57 -2.72 -28.47
C ALA A 13 -8.85 -3.54 -28.23
N THR A 14 -8.75 -4.61 -27.45
CA THR A 14 -9.89 -5.43 -27.03
C THR A 14 -10.49 -4.82 -25.76
N LEU A 15 -11.67 -4.23 -25.90
CA LEU A 15 -12.60 -3.97 -24.80
C LEU A 15 -13.05 -5.31 -24.19
N VAL A 16 -13.12 -5.38 -22.86
CA VAL A 16 -13.93 -6.39 -22.17
C VAL A 16 -14.97 -5.66 -21.32
N CYS A 17 -16.23 -6.03 -21.55
CA CYS A 17 -17.44 -5.46 -20.98
C CYS A 17 -17.59 -5.70 -19.48
N ALA A 18 -18.17 -4.69 -18.83
CA ALA A 18 -18.85 -4.77 -17.55
C ALA A 18 -20.12 -5.62 -17.63
N CYS A 19 -20.46 -6.30 -16.53
CA CYS A 19 -21.81 -6.73 -16.15
C CYS A 19 -21.94 -6.55 -14.64
N GLY A 20 -22.92 -5.77 -14.19
CA GLY A 20 -23.19 -5.49 -12.78
C GLY A 20 -24.52 -6.06 -12.28
N GLY A 21 -24.63 -6.12 -10.95
CA GLY A 21 -25.87 -6.15 -10.14
C GLY A 21 -26.10 -7.43 -9.32
N PRO A 22 -26.85 -7.42 -8.20
CA PRO A 22 -27.32 -6.31 -7.35
C PRO A 22 -26.96 -6.43 -5.85
N ASN A 23 -27.09 -5.28 -5.16
CA ASN A 23 -27.09 -4.96 -3.73
C ASN A 23 -27.36 -6.06 -2.68
N ASP A 24 -26.44 -6.18 -1.72
CA ASP A 24 -26.76 -6.35 -0.28
C ASP A 24 -25.76 -5.51 0.52
N ALA A 25 -26.15 -4.27 0.83
CA ALA A 25 -25.36 -3.37 1.65
C ALA A 25 -25.48 -3.80 3.11
N LEU A 26 -24.37 -4.30 3.68
CA LEU A 26 -24.20 -4.38 5.12
C LEU A 26 -24.24 -2.96 5.71
N PRO A 27 -24.77 -2.75 6.92
CA PRO A 27 -24.86 -1.43 7.53
C PRO A 27 -23.46 -0.85 7.72
N GLY A 28 -23.08 0.05 6.80
CA GLY A 28 -21.92 0.91 6.95
C GLY A 28 -22.21 1.87 8.09
N GLY A 29 -21.63 1.59 9.25
CA GLY A 29 -21.56 2.59 10.31
C GLY A 29 -20.80 3.79 9.77
N GLU A 30 -21.50 4.90 9.58
CA GLU A 30 -20.89 6.21 9.33
C GLU A 30 -19.86 6.46 10.44
N ARG A 31 -18.57 6.37 10.10
CA ARG A 31 -17.50 6.86 10.98
C ARG A 31 -17.47 8.38 10.83
N PRO A 32 -17.61 9.15 11.93
CA PRO A 32 -17.56 10.61 11.87
C PRO A 32 -16.27 11.11 11.20
N GLY A 33 -16.44 12.17 10.42
CA GLY A 33 -15.49 12.71 9.45
C GLY A 33 -14.03 12.80 9.88
N LEU A 34 -13.17 12.15 9.09
CA LEU A 34 -11.81 12.61 8.83
C LEU A 34 -11.87 13.85 7.91
N THR A 35 -12.45 14.96 8.40
CA THR A 35 -12.53 16.23 7.65
C THR A 35 -11.60 17.31 8.18
N ASP A 36 -10.72 17.00 9.12
CA ASP A 36 -9.72 17.94 9.61
C ASP A 36 -8.30 17.36 9.50
N PRO A 37 -7.52 17.73 8.48
CA PRO A 37 -6.11 17.33 8.34
C PRO A 37 -5.17 18.05 9.34
N GLY A 38 -5.69 18.89 10.23
CA GLY A 38 -4.91 19.76 11.12
C GLY A 38 -4.27 19.11 12.36
N ALA A 39 -4.58 17.85 12.68
CA ALA A 39 -4.08 17.20 13.89
C ALA A 39 -3.64 15.74 13.64
N LEU A 40 -2.67 15.55 12.74
CA LEU A 40 -2.03 14.25 12.55
C LEU A 40 -0.78 14.16 13.43
N ASN A 41 -0.79 13.27 14.42
CA ASN A 41 0.36 12.99 15.27
C ASN A 41 1.49 12.33 14.45
N GLN A 42 2.71 12.84 14.57
CA GLN A 42 3.89 12.20 13.98
C GLN A 42 4.14 10.84 14.66
N PRO A 43 4.18 9.71 13.94
CA PRO A 43 4.49 8.41 14.53
C PRO A 43 5.98 8.14 14.40
N GLY A 44 6.72 8.58 15.41
CA GLY A 44 8.11 8.20 15.63
C GLY A 44 8.28 7.82 17.10
N THR A 45 7.78 6.66 17.48
CA THR A 45 8.03 6.11 18.82
C THR A 45 8.70 4.76 18.66
N ALA A 46 9.81 4.57 19.37
CA ALA A 46 10.38 3.27 19.63
C ALA A 46 9.22 2.30 19.99
N GLY A 47 9.08 1.22 19.22
CA GLY A 47 8.00 0.25 19.39
C GLY A 47 6.82 0.35 18.41
N SER A 48 6.81 1.31 17.45
CA SER A 48 5.79 1.32 16.38
C SER A 48 5.89 0.07 15.48
N LEU A 49 4.75 -0.50 15.09
CA LEU A 49 4.64 -1.58 14.09
C LEU A 49 4.76 -1.07 12.65
N CYS A 50 4.83 0.24 12.44
CA CYS A 50 5.11 0.88 11.17
C CYS A 50 5.88 2.18 11.46
N PRO A 51 7.20 2.10 11.68
CA PRO A 51 7.97 3.29 12.02
C PRO A 51 8.10 4.17 10.78
N LEU A 52 7.46 5.34 10.83
CA LEU A 52 7.44 6.33 9.75
C LEU A 52 8.42 7.48 10.04
N THR A 53 9.55 7.16 10.69
CA THR A 53 10.63 8.10 10.99
C THR A 53 11.47 8.37 9.74
N THR A 54 11.65 9.66 9.41
CA THR A 54 12.41 10.10 8.23
C THR A 54 13.79 9.47 8.18
N GLY A 55 14.17 8.91 7.04
CA GLY A 55 15.45 8.24 6.81
C GLY A 55 15.46 6.75 7.17
N SER A 56 14.37 6.20 7.73
CA SER A 56 14.25 4.76 7.93
C SER A 56 14.19 4.02 6.59
N THR A 57 14.87 2.88 6.51
CA THR A 57 14.93 2.07 5.29
C THR A 57 14.78 0.57 5.56
N TRP A 58 14.28 -0.13 4.55
CA TRP A 58 14.20 -1.59 4.49
C TRP A 58 14.62 -2.07 3.12
N THR A 59 15.32 -3.20 3.06
CA THR A 59 15.51 -3.95 1.82
C THR A 59 14.86 -5.32 1.98
N TYR A 60 14.01 -5.69 1.04
CA TYR A 60 13.34 -6.98 0.98
C TYR A 60 13.87 -7.79 -0.20
N ARG A 61 13.97 -9.10 0.00
CA ARG A 61 14.03 -10.07 -1.08
C ARG A 61 12.60 -10.40 -1.48
N ILE A 62 12.30 -10.20 -2.75
CA ILE A 62 11.03 -10.54 -3.35
C ILE A 62 11.19 -11.86 -4.09
N THR A 63 10.30 -12.81 -3.85
CA THR A 63 10.15 -14.04 -4.65
C THR A 63 8.78 -14.00 -5.31
N ASP A 64 8.80 -13.87 -6.63
CA ASP A 64 7.62 -13.75 -7.48
C ASP A 64 7.62 -14.85 -8.54
N ASP A 65 6.48 -15.52 -8.73
CA ASP A 65 6.38 -16.67 -9.64
C ASP A 65 6.60 -16.29 -11.12
N VAL A 66 6.42 -15.01 -11.47
CA VAL A 66 6.53 -14.52 -12.85
C VAL A 66 7.85 -13.77 -13.06
N ALA A 67 8.19 -12.85 -12.15
CA ALA A 67 9.36 -12.00 -12.26
C ALA A 67 10.64 -12.62 -11.66
N GLY A 68 10.52 -13.75 -10.96
CA GLY A 68 11.63 -14.42 -10.27
C GLY A 68 12.00 -13.71 -8.97
N THR A 69 13.28 -13.80 -8.59
CA THR A 69 13.79 -13.21 -7.35
C THR A 69 14.51 -11.89 -7.60
N PHE A 70 14.16 -10.85 -6.85
CA PHE A 70 14.81 -9.53 -6.93
C PHE A 70 14.73 -8.79 -5.59
N GLU A 71 15.40 -7.63 -5.50
CA GLU A 71 15.36 -6.79 -4.31
C GLU A 71 14.40 -5.62 -4.47
N LYS A 72 13.75 -5.25 -3.37
CA LYS A 72 12.93 -4.05 -3.22
C LYS A 72 13.47 -3.23 -2.06
N THR A 73 13.65 -1.94 -2.25
CA THR A 73 14.00 -1.01 -1.16
C THR A 73 12.82 -0.14 -0.81
N VAL A 74 12.64 0.13 0.47
CA VAL A 74 11.60 1.03 1.01
C VAL A 74 12.30 2.08 1.86
N SER A 75 11.95 3.34 1.67
CA SER A 75 12.58 4.49 2.34
C SER A 75 11.53 5.49 2.81
N VAL A 76 11.61 5.92 4.07
CA VAL A 76 10.78 7.01 4.59
C VAL A 76 11.42 8.35 4.24
N LEU A 77 10.77 9.13 3.39
CA LEU A 77 11.25 10.45 2.97
C LEU A 77 10.82 11.58 3.92
N GLY A 78 9.93 11.28 4.87
CA GLY A 78 9.42 12.21 5.86
C GLY A 78 8.17 12.98 5.41
N PRO A 79 7.69 13.93 6.23
CA PRO A 79 6.49 14.70 5.91
C PRO A 79 6.64 15.53 4.64
N ARG A 80 5.64 15.48 3.75
CA ARG A 80 5.56 16.26 2.51
C ARG A 80 4.13 16.73 2.26
N ALA A 81 4.00 17.85 1.57
CA ALA A 81 2.70 18.28 1.04
C ALA A 81 2.18 17.25 0.03
N VAL A 82 0.89 16.94 0.11
CA VAL A 82 0.25 15.94 -0.76
C VAL A 82 -0.18 16.62 -2.08
N PRO A 83 0.33 16.18 -3.24
CA PRO A 83 -0.05 16.78 -4.51
C PRO A 83 -1.57 16.73 -4.76
N GLY A 84 -2.14 17.89 -5.12
CA GLY A 84 -3.58 18.03 -5.37
C GLY A 84 -4.46 18.12 -4.12
N ALA A 85 -3.88 18.18 -2.92
CA ALA A 85 -4.61 18.35 -1.65
C ALA A 85 -4.03 19.53 -0.85
N PRO A 86 -4.46 20.78 -1.15
CA PRO A 86 -3.93 21.98 -0.48
C PRO A 86 -4.09 21.90 1.04
N GLY A 87 -3.03 22.22 1.77
CA GLY A 87 -3.02 22.20 3.24
C GLY A 87 -2.87 20.82 3.87
N VAL A 88 -2.81 19.74 3.07
CA VAL A 88 -2.61 18.38 3.58
C VAL A 88 -1.14 17.99 3.53
N SER A 89 -0.61 17.52 4.66
CA SER A 89 0.73 16.96 4.80
C SER A 89 0.64 15.49 5.22
N ALA A 90 1.48 14.64 4.66
CA ALA A 90 1.56 13.21 4.97
C ALA A 90 3.00 12.73 4.91
N VAL A 91 3.32 11.60 5.54
CA VAL A 91 4.64 10.99 5.42
C VAL A 91 4.77 10.35 4.06
N ALA A 92 5.76 10.77 3.29
CA ALA A 92 6.08 10.18 2.00
C ALA A 92 6.98 8.94 2.20
N VAL A 93 6.58 7.82 1.61
CA VAL A 93 7.32 6.55 1.65
C VAL A 93 7.58 6.10 0.21
N GLU A 94 8.84 5.90 -0.14
CA GLU A 94 9.26 5.48 -1.47
C GLU A 94 9.61 4.00 -1.47
N ASN A 95 9.04 3.25 -2.41
CA ASN A 95 9.40 1.88 -2.72
C ASN A 95 10.07 1.84 -4.08
N VAL A 96 11.22 1.16 -4.20
CA VAL A 96 11.97 1.03 -5.45
C VAL A 96 12.25 -0.45 -5.73
N GLU A 97 11.91 -0.87 -6.94
CA GLU A 97 12.14 -2.20 -7.51
C GLU A 97 12.85 -2.01 -8.88
N PRO A 98 13.45 -3.06 -9.49
CA PRO A 98 14.32 -2.88 -10.67
C PRO A 98 13.69 -2.14 -11.87
N SER A 99 12.37 -2.18 -12.04
CA SER A 99 11.67 -1.54 -13.16
C SER A 99 10.58 -0.54 -12.74
N LEU A 100 10.31 -0.44 -11.44
CA LEU A 100 9.16 0.28 -10.88
C LEU A 100 9.58 1.04 -9.63
N SER A 101 9.01 2.22 -9.42
CA SER A 101 9.02 2.87 -8.11
C SER A 101 7.64 3.38 -7.76
N GLU A 102 7.28 3.31 -6.48
CA GLU A 102 6.02 3.76 -5.92
C GLU A 102 6.32 4.79 -4.82
N LEU A 103 5.71 5.98 -4.89
CA LEU A 103 5.72 6.94 -3.80
C LEU A 103 4.34 6.97 -3.14
N SER A 104 4.22 6.47 -1.91
CA SER A 104 2.98 6.55 -1.13
C SER A 104 3.00 7.73 -0.17
N PHE A 105 1.82 8.31 0.07
CA PHE A 105 1.59 9.32 1.10
C PHE A 105 0.73 8.72 2.18
N GLU A 106 1.25 8.71 3.40
CA GLU A 106 0.68 7.96 4.51
C GLU A 106 0.46 8.83 5.75
N ILE A 107 -0.65 8.60 6.43
CA ILE A 107 -1.05 9.29 7.67
C ILE A 107 -1.35 8.24 8.74
N VAL A 108 -1.25 8.62 10.01
CA VAL A 108 -1.61 7.74 11.12
C VAL A 108 -2.67 8.45 11.96
N ASP A 109 -3.75 7.73 12.28
CA ASP A 109 -4.79 8.25 13.16
C ASP A 109 -4.42 8.09 14.64
N ASP A 110 -5.31 8.54 15.51
CA ASP A 110 -5.19 8.44 16.97
C ASP A 110 -5.32 6.99 17.48
N GLU A 111 -5.99 6.12 16.74
CA GLU A 111 -6.07 4.69 17.03
C GLU A 111 -4.82 3.89 16.60
N GLY A 112 -3.88 4.52 15.90
CA GLY A 112 -2.67 3.88 15.38
C GLY A 112 -2.91 3.06 14.11
N LEU A 113 -3.94 3.35 13.32
CA LEU A 113 -4.11 2.86 11.96
C LEU A 113 -3.28 3.72 11.01
N VAL A 114 -2.51 3.07 10.14
CA VAL A 114 -1.79 3.74 9.06
C VAL A 114 -2.66 3.73 7.82
N PHE A 115 -2.97 4.90 7.27
CA PHE A 115 -3.74 5.06 6.05
C PHE A 115 -2.86 5.56 4.91
N ARG A 116 -3.12 5.04 3.72
CA ARG A 116 -2.61 5.57 2.45
C ARG A 116 -3.67 6.45 1.83
N ILE A 117 -3.29 7.68 1.49
CA ILE A 117 -4.19 8.68 0.88
C ILE A 117 -3.92 8.86 -0.62
N ARG A 118 -2.67 8.60 -1.04
CA ARG A 118 -2.22 8.78 -2.42
C ARG A 118 -1.04 7.86 -2.70
N GLU A 119 -0.91 7.47 -3.95
CA GLU A 119 0.20 6.70 -4.51
C GLU A 119 0.59 7.27 -5.88
N GLU A 120 1.89 7.27 -6.16
CA GLU A 120 2.44 7.68 -7.45
C GLU A 120 3.38 6.59 -7.96
N ASP A 121 2.99 5.94 -9.06
CA ASP A 121 3.77 4.90 -9.72
C ASP A 121 4.61 5.49 -10.84
N ALA A 122 5.92 5.23 -10.83
CA ALA A 122 6.82 5.56 -11.91
C ALA A 122 7.43 4.31 -12.54
N ARG A 123 7.70 4.40 -13.85
CA ARG A 123 8.41 3.37 -14.63
C ARG A 123 9.61 4.02 -15.31
N GLY A 124 10.80 3.46 -15.10
CA GLY A 124 12.05 4.05 -15.63
C GLY A 124 12.23 5.51 -15.22
N GLY A 125 11.84 5.88 -13.99
CA GLY A 125 11.92 7.25 -13.47
C GLY A 125 10.86 8.23 -14.00
N THR A 126 9.95 7.78 -14.86
CA THR A 126 8.85 8.62 -15.37
C THR A 126 7.56 8.27 -14.65
N LEU A 127 6.89 9.28 -14.08
CA LEU A 127 5.56 9.11 -13.49
C LEU A 127 4.61 8.52 -14.55
N ALA A 128 4.00 7.39 -14.22
CA ALA A 128 3.13 6.63 -15.12
C ALA A 128 1.67 6.68 -14.66
N ARG A 129 1.44 6.68 -13.34
CA ARG A 129 0.10 6.68 -12.76
C ARG A 129 0.09 7.33 -11.39
N VAL A 130 -1.05 7.93 -11.06
CA VAL A 130 -1.40 8.43 -9.75
C VAL A 130 -2.64 7.67 -9.28
N THR A 131 -2.64 7.20 -8.04
CA THR A 131 -3.84 6.60 -7.42
C THR A 131 -4.25 7.43 -6.21
N ARG A 132 -5.54 7.77 -6.12
CA ARG A 132 -6.13 8.46 -4.97
C ARG A 132 -7.17 7.56 -4.31
N PHE A 133 -7.22 7.60 -2.98
CA PHE A 133 -8.10 6.75 -2.17
C PHE A 133 -9.11 7.63 -1.42
N THR A 134 -10.41 7.36 -1.55
CA THR A 134 -11.47 8.12 -0.87
C THR A 134 -12.58 7.20 -0.36
N PRO A 135 -12.77 7.05 0.97
CA PRO A 135 -11.88 7.52 2.04
C PRO A 135 -10.47 6.90 1.95
N PRO A 136 -9.46 7.44 2.67
CA PRO A 136 -8.14 6.83 2.77
C PRO A 136 -8.19 5.34 3.08
N VAL A 137 -7.30 4.56 2.47
CA VAL A 137 -7.29 3.11 2.65
C VAL A 137 -6.34 2.72 3.77
N VAL A 138 -6.76 1.84 4.68
CA VAL A 138 -5.86 1.27 5.69
C VAL A 138 -4.74 0.51 4.98
N LYS A 139 -3.50 0.75 5.42
CA LYS A 139 -2.27 0.18 4.87
C LYS A 139 -1.53 -0.69 5.86
N SER A 140 -1.56 -0.34 7.15
CA SER A 140 -0.86 -1.07 8.22
C SER A 140 -1.37 -0.66 9.61
N LEU A 141 -0.72 -1.17 10.65
CA LEU A 141 -0.86 -0.75 12.04
C LEU A 141 0.43 -0.09 12.52
N ALA A 142 0.33 1.01 13.24
CA ALA A 142 1.42 1.61 14.00
C ALA A 142 1.44 1.13 15.46
N VAL A 143 0.26 0.78 16.01
CA VAL A 143 0.11 0.31 17.40
C VAL A 143 -0.41 -1.14 17.40
N PRO A 144 0.14 -2.04 18.25
CA PRO A 144 -0.35 -3.40 18.38
C PRO A 144 -1.84 -3.49 18.72
N LYS A 145 -2.51 -4.48 18.13
CA LYS A 145 -3.91 -4.83 18.42
C LYS A 145 -3.98 -6.30 18.86
N PRO A 146 -4.97 -6.69 19.70
CA PRO A 146 -5.10 -8.07 20.15
C PRO A 146 -5.50 -9.01 18.99
N ALA A 147 -5.18 -10.30 19.13
CA ALA A 147 -5.66 -11.32 18.19
C ALA A 147 -7.20 -11.32 18.10
N GLY A 148 -7.72 -11.49 16.89
CA GLY A 148 -9.14 -11.37 16.59
C GLY A 148 -9.64 -9.93 16.37
N TRP A 149 -8.80 -8.91 16.59
CA TRP A 149 -9.14 -7.54 16.18
C TRP A 149 -9.41 -7.48 14.68
N GLN A 150 -10.43 -6.72 14.27
CA GLN A 150 -10.80 -6.52 12.88
C GLN A 150 -11.07 -5.04 12.56
N ASN A 151 -10.79 -4.67 11.31
CA ASN A 151 -11.21 -3.41 10.72
C ASN A 151 -11.64 -3.66 9.27
N ALA A 152 -12.84 -3.21 8.92
CA ALA A 152 -13.34 -3.28 7.55
C ALA A 152 -13.59 -1.86 7.04
N GLY A 153 -13.26 -1.61 5.78
CA GLY A 153 -13.47 -0.31 5.15
C GLY A 153 -13.60 -0.42 3.64
N THR A 154 -14.54 0.34 3.09
CA THR A 154 -14.70 0.53 1.65
C THR A 154 -14.01 1.83 1.23
N THR A 155 -13.26 1.78 0.14
CA THR A 155 -12.58 2.93 -0.47
C THR A 155 -12.87 2.96 -1.97
N THR A 156 -13.00 4.16 -2.52
CA THR A 156 -12.94 4.39 -3.95
C THR A 156 -11.49 4.71 -4.33
N GLU A 157 -10.93 3.88 -5.20
CA GLU A 157 -9.65 4.12 -5.88
C GLU A 157 -9.89 4.80 -7.21
N VAL A 158 -9.28 5.96 -7.41
CA VAL A 158 -9.26 6.66 -8.69
C VAL A 158 -7.83 6.63 -9.23
N GLU A 159 -7.62 5.92 -10.33
CA GLU A 159 -6.36 5.87 -11.07
C GLU A 159 -6.35 6.97 -12.14
N GLU A 160 -5.28 7.76 -12.20
CA GLU A 160 -5.12 8.90 -13.10
C GLU A 160 -3.78 8.85 -13.81
N SER A 161 -3.76 9.36 -15.04
CA SER A 161 -2.54 9.62 -15.79
C SER A 161 -1.77 10.82 -15.19
N PRO A 162 -0.49 11.01 -15.55
CA PRO A 162 0.29 12.17 -15.11
C PRO A 162 -0.33 13.52 -15.51
N SER A 163 -1.14 13.56 -16.57
CA SER A 163 -1.86 14.77 -17.00
C SER A 163 -3.18 15.00 -16.24
N GLY A 164 -3.53 14.13 -15.29
CA GLY A 164 -4.77 14.21 -14.50
C GLY A 164 -6.01 13.64 -15.20
N ALA A 165 -5.87 12.98 -16.35
CA ALA A 165 -6.99 12.26 -16.96
C ALA A 165 -7.25 10.97 -16.18
N VAL A 166 -8.51 10.76 -15.77
CA VAL A 166 -8.95 9.54 -15.10
C VAL A 166 -8.79 8.35 -16.04
N LEU A 167 -8.07 7.33 -15.56
CA LEU A 167 -7.83 6.08 -16.26
C LEU A 167 -8.81 4.99 -15.79
N ASP A 168 -9.11 4.98 -14.49
CA ASP A 168 -9.99 3.99 -13.88
C ASP A 168 -10.58 4.49 -12.55
N THR A 169 -11.74 3.94 -12.17
CA THR A 169 -12.37 4.17 -10.87
C THR A 169 -12.94 2.86 -10.36
N LYS A 170 -12.49 2.42 -9.18
CA LYS A 170 -12.89 1.14 -8.57
C LYS A 170 -13.30 1.34 -7.12
N GLU A 171 -14.39 0.72 -6.71
CA GLU A 171 -14.69 0.55 -5.29
C GLU A 171 -14.06 -0.76 -4.78
N LYS A 172 -13.44 -0.72 -3.60
CA LYS A 172 -12.85 -1.90 -2.96
C LYS A 172 -13.18 -1.91 -1.48
N THR A 173 -13.51 -3.08 -0.97
CA THR A 173 -13.70 -3.30 0.47
C THR A 173 -12.61 -4.21 0.99
N PHE A 174 -11.84 -3.69 1.94
CA PHE A 174 -10.78 -4.42 2.61
C PHE A 174 -11.21 -4.81 4.02
N VAL A 175 -10.84 -6.02 4.43
CA VAL A 175 -10.98 -6.48 5.82
C VAL A 175 -9.59 -6.83 6.34
N TRP A 176 -9.18 -6.13 7.39
CA TRP A 176 -7.96 -6.35 8.14
C TRP A 176 -8.27 -7.14 9.40
N THR A 177 -7.42 -8.10 9.76
CA THR A 177 -7.59 -8.95 10.94
C THR A 177 -6.24 -9.26 11.57
N VAL A 178 -6.09 -9.05 12.88
CA VAL A 178 -4.94 -9.60 13.60
C VAL A 178 -5.18 -11.08 13.86
N VAL A 179 -4.36 -11.92 13.24
CA VAL A 179 -4.43 -13.38 13.34
C VAL A 179 -3.71 -13.86 14.60
N ALA A 180 -2.51 -13.33 14.86
CA ALA A 180 -1.69 -13.67 16.02
C ALA A 180 -0.83 -12.46 16.46
N THR A 181 -0.41 -12.42 17.73
CA THR A 181 0.37 -11.32 18.31
C THR A 181 1.74 -11.74 18.85
N ASP A 182 2.09 -13.02 18.71
CA ASP A 182 3.33 -13.58 19.28
C ASP A 182 3.91 -14.68 18.40
N GLU A 183 3.97 -14.43 17.10
CA GLU A 183 4.52 -15.39 16.15
C GLU A 183 6.04 -15.23 16.06
N THR A 184 6.76 -16.34 15.93
CA THR A 184 8.19 -16.31 15.61
C THR A 184 8.36 -16.41 14.09
N VAL A 185 9.02 -15.42 13.50
CA VAL A 185 9.24 -15.34 12.06
C VAL A 185 10.73 -15.33 11.75
N THR A 186 11.18 -16.25 10.90
CA THR A 186 12.55 -16.31 10.39
C THR A 186 12.58 -15.86 8.94
N VAL A 187 13.43 -14.87 8.65
CA VAL A 187 13.69 -14.29 7.31
C VAL A 187 15.20 -14.05 7.17
N PRO A 188 15.74 -13.63 6.00
CA PRO A 188 17.18 -13.40 5.85
C PRO A 188 17.79 -12.41 6.84
N ALA A 189 17.04 -11.39 7.28
CA ALA A 189 17.50 -10.42 8.28
C ALA A 189 17.63 -10.99 9.71
N GLY A 190 17.13 -12.20 9.97
CA GLY A 190 17.21 -12.85 11.27
C GLY A 190 15.93 -13.57 11.68
N THR A 191 15.86 -13.95 12.96
CA THR A 191 14.67 -14.51 13.58
C THR A 191 14.08 -13.50 14.55
N PHE A 192 12.83 -13.14 14.35
CA PHE A 192 12.11 -12.15 15.13
C PHE A 192 11.06 -12.87 15.99
N PRO A 193 11.24 -12.93 17.32
CA PRO A 193 10.16 -13.32 18.21
C PRO A 193 9.13 -12.19 18.29
N HIS A 194 7.90 -12.50 18.72
CA HIS A 194 6.86 -11.50 18.98
C HIS A 194 6.37 -10.72 17.75
N ALA A 195 6.34 -11.34 16.57
CA ALA A 195 5.73 -10.74 15.40
C ALA A 195 4.19 -10.75 15.50
N LEU A 196 3.57 -9.63 15.13
CA LEU A 196 2.13 -9.52 14.93
C LEU A 196 1.80 -9.95 13.49
N HIS A 197 0.99 -10.99 13.36
CA HIS A 197 0.47 -11.48 12.08
C HIS A 197 -0.85 -10.77 11.76
N LEU A 198 -0.79 -9.88 10.77
CA LEU A 198 -1.91 -9.10 10.26
C LEU A 198 -2.31 -9.65 8.89
N ARG A 199 -3.59 -9.98 8.72
CA ARG A 199 -4.15 -10.44 7.46
C ARG A 199 -5.02 -9.36 6.83
N ARG A 200 -4.90 -9.19 5.52
CA ARG A 200 -5.79 -8.38 4.69
C ARG A 200 -6.51 -9.27 3.69
N THR A 201 -7.82 -9.10 3.58
CA THR A 201 -8.64 -9.73 2.54
C THR A 201 -9.44 -8.68 1.77
N ARG A 202 -9.99 -9.07 0.62
CA ARG A 202 -10.98 -8.28 -0.13
C ARG A 202 -12.29 -9.04 -0.22
N THR A 203 -13.41 -8.37 0.01
CA THR A 203 -14.74 -9.00 -0.13
C THR A 203 -15.20 -9.07 -1.58
N ASP A 204 -14.68 -8.20 -2.44
CA ASP A 204 -15.03 -8.11 -3.86
C ASP A 204 -14.18 -9.01 -4.76
N LYS A 205 -13.16 -9.68 -4.21
CA LYS A 205 -12.28 -10.58 -4.95
C LYS A 205 -12.02 -11.86 -4.14
N GLN A 206 -12.53 -12.98 -4.66
CA GLN A 206 -12.30 -14.29 -4.06
C GLN A 206 -10.79 -14.60 -4.01
N ASP A 207 -10.38 -15.29 -2.94
CA ASP A 207 -9.00 -15.74 -2.70
C ASP A 207 -7.94 -14.62 -2.64
N TYR A 208 -8.36 -13.36 -2.54
CA TYR A 208 -7.43 -12.26 -2.29
C TYR A 208 -7.11 -12.20 -0.81
N VAL A 209 -6.03 -12.86 -0.42
CA VAL A 209 -5.47 -12.84 0.93
C VAL A 209 -4.04 -12.33 0.84
N ARG A 210 -3.70 -11.40 1.74
CA ARG A 210 -2.31 -11.02 2.00
C ARG A 210 -2.04 -11.05 3.49
N ASP A 211 -0.91 -11.64 3.85
CA ASP A 211 -0.45 -11.79 5.21
C ASP A 211 0.78 -10.94 5.44
N TYR A 212 0.81 -10.24 6.57
CA TYR A 212 1.85 -9.31 6.96
C TYR A 212 2.35 -9.70 8.35
N TRP A 213 3.66 -9.76 8.54
CA TRP A 213 4.25 -9.93 9.86
C TRP A 213 4.95 -8.64 10.25
N LEU A 214 4.48 -8.02 11.33
CA LEU A 214 4.94 -6.73 11.83
C LEU A 214 5.67 -6.92 13.15
N VAL A 215 6.83 -6.28 13.31
CA VAL A 215 7.63 -6.32 14.53
C VAL A 215 7.80 -4.91 15.08
N ALA A 216 7.54 -4.75 16.37
CA ALA A 216 7.60 -3.45 17.04
C ALA A 216 9.01 -2.85 16.93
N GLY A 217 9.09 -1.59 16.50
CA GLY A 217 10.33 -0.88 16.27
C GLY A 217 11.07 -1.24 14.99
N ILE A 218 10.58 -2.20 14.20
CA ILE A 218 11.17 -2.60 12.91
C ILE A 218 10.18 -2.35 11.77
N GLY A 219 8.91 -2.66 11.95
CA GLY A 219 7.92 -2.63 10.88
C GLY A 219 7.68 -4.01 10.25
N LYS A 220 7.36 -4.04 8.96
CA LYS A 220 7.07 -5.27 8.23
C LYS A 220 8.35 -6.09 8.05
N VAL A 221 8.35 -7.33 8.52
CA VAL A 221 9.48 -8.27 8.33
C VAL A 221 9.20 -9.32 7.25
N ARG A 222 7.91 -9.59 6.98
CA ARG A 222 7.46 -10.51 5.92
C ARG A 222 6.11 -10.08 5.34
N GLU A 223 5.90 -10.30 4.05
CA GLU A 223 4.58 -10.29 3.39
C GLU A 223 4.43 -11.56 2.55
N ASP A 224 3.24 -12.15 2.54
CA ASP A 224 2.89 -13.32 1.72
C ASP A 224 1.51 -13.13 1.09
N GLY A 225 1.24 -13.77 -0.05
CA GLY A 225 -0.01 -13.64 -0.81
C GLY A 225 0.21 -13.62 -2.32
N GLU A 226 0.39 -12.42 -2.89
CA GLU A 226 0.64 -12.28 -4.34
C GLU A 226 2.07 -12.65 -4.73
N ARG A 227 3.02 -12.30 -3.86
CA ARG A 227 4.44 -12.62 -3.95
C ARG A 227 4.99 -12.62 -2.53
N LEU A 228 6.07 -13.36 -2.31
CA LEU A 228 6.72 -13.41 -1.00
C LEU A 228 7.71 -12.25 -0.88
N GLU A 229 7.54 -11.38 0.13
CA GLU A 229 8.50 -10.35 0.50
C GLU A 229 9.14 -10.71 1.85
N GLU A 230 10.46 -10.86 1.90
CA GLU A 230 11.19 -11.20 3.14
C GLU A 230 12.25 -10.14 3.45
N LEU A 231 12.30 -9.66 4.69
CA LEU A 231 13.26 -8.66 5.09
C LEU A 231 14.70 -9.21 5.03
N VAL A 232 15.58 -8.45 4.37
CA VAL A 232 17.02 -8.76 4.23
C VAL A 232 17.85 -7.87 5.14
N ARG A 233 17.54 -6.59 5.19
CA ARG A 233 18.20 -5.60 6.06
C ARG A 233 17.28 -4.42 6.32
N PHE A 234 17.54 -3.70 7.39
CA PHE A 234 16.80 -2.50 7.75
C PHE A 234 17.70 -1.53 8.52
N GLU A 235 17.33 -0.25 8.49
CA GLU A 235 17.89 0.81 9.33
C GLU A 235 16.74 1.69 9.80
N ILE A 236 16.47 1.71 11.12
CA ILE A 236 15.39 2.52 11.69
C ILE A 236 15.97 3.73 12.38
N GLN A 237 15.49 4.90 11.99
CA GLN A 237 15.83 6.16 12.62
C GLN A 237 14.99 6.38 13.89
N PRO A 238 15.55 7.02 14.92
CA PRO A 238 14.87 7.28 16.19
C PRO A 238 13.65 8.19 16.04
#